data_AF-A0AAX2MB64-F1
#
_entry.id   AF-A0AAX2MB64-F1
#
_cell.length_a   1.000
_cell.length_b   1.000
_cell.length_c   1.000
_cell.angle_alpha   90.00
_cell.angle_beta   90.00
_cell.angle_gamma   90.00
#
_symmetry.space_group_name_H-M   'P 1'
#
loop_
_entity.id
_entity.type
_entity.pdbx_description
1 polymer ?
#
loop_
_entity_poly.entity_id
_entity_poly.type
_entity_poly.pdbx_seq_one_letter_code
_entity_poly.pdbx_strand_id
1 'polypeptide(L)' 'MKNGWAGLVIDGCVRDSAALGKLPLGVKALAAHPRKSVKRDSGQRDLPLRVAGCDILPGQWLYADEDGVIVSGRPLG' A
#
# COMPACT_ATOMS: atom_id res chain seq x y z
N MET A 1 -8.80 10.34 -10.08
CA MET A 1 -9.09 9.35 -9.01
C MET A 1 -10.27 9.83 -8.19
N LYS A 2 -11.16 8.92 -7.75
CA LYS A 2 -12.47 9.33 -7.17
C LYS A 2 -12.45 9.55 -5.65
N ASN A 3 -11.49 8.99 -4.93
CA ASN A 3 -11.55 8.88 -3.47
C ASN A 3 -10.45 9.67 -2.72
N GLY A 4 -9.64 10.47 -3.42
CA GLY A 4 -8.58 11.28 -2.78
C GLY A 4 -7.36 10.50 -2.25
N TRP A 5 -7.17 9.25 -2.65
CA TRP A 5 -6.03 8.44 -2.21
C TRP A 5 -4.73 8.95 -2.84
N ALA A 6 -3.67 9.09 -2.05
CA ALA A 6 -2.33 9.41 -2.54
C ALA A 6 -1.61 8.16 -3.11
N GLY A 7 -1.80 7.01 -2.46
CA GLY A 7 -1.13 5.77 -2.84
C GLY A 7 -1.57 4.55 -2.02
N LEU A 8 -1.02 3.39 -2.37
CA LEU A 8 -1.16 2.13 -1.65
C LEU A 8 0.21 1.45 -1.50
N VAL A 9 0.45 0.88 -0.32
CA VAL A 9 1.52 -0.10 -0.08
C VAL A 9 0.86 -1.43 0.23
N ILE A 10 1.28 -2.48 -0.46
CA ILE A 10 0.65 -3.80 -0.42
C ILE A 10 1.74 -4.82 -0.09
N ASP A 11 1.66 -5.42 1.11
CA ASP A 11 2.48 -6.57 1.48
C ASP A 11 1.93 -7.84 0.80
N GLY A 12 2.16 -7.91 -0.51
CA GLY A 12 1.58 -8.93 -1.39
C GLY A 12 1.72 -8.55 -2.86
N CYS A 13 1.00 -9.28 -3.72
CA CYS A 13 1.07 -9.10 -5.18
C CYS A 13 -0.06 -8.23 -5.72
N VAL A 14 0.21 -7.53 -6.82
CA VAL A 14 -0.77 -6.79 -7.63
C VAL A 14 -0.95 -7.42 -9.01
N ARG A 15 -1.94 -6.95 -9.77
CA ARG A 15 -2.14 -7.31 -11.18
C ARG A 15 -2.27 -6.05 -12.02
N ASP A 16 -2.16 -6.19 -13.34
CA ASP A 16 -2.39 -5.12 -14.30
C ASP A 16 -1.35 -3.99 -14.12
N SER A 17 -0.09 -4.36 -13.83
CA SER A 17 1.01 -3.45 -13.51
C SER A 17 1.22 -2.36 -14.58
N ALA A 18 1.08 -2.70 -15.86
CA ALA A 18 1.18 -1.74 -16.95
C ALA A 18 0.06 -0.68 -16.95
N ALA A 19 -1.13 -1.03 -16.47
CA ALA A 19 -2.21 -0.07 -16.30
C ALA A 19 -2.02 0.75 -15.03
N LEU A 20 -1.61 0.11 -13.92
CA LEU A 20 -1.31 0.78 -12.65
C LEU A 20 -0.22 1.85 -12.81
N GLY A 21 0.85 1.55 -13.56
CA GLY A 21 1.95 2.50 -13.81
C GLY A 21 1.57 3.73 -14.63
N LYS A 22 0.36 3.79 -15.19
CA LYS A 22 -0.17 4.96 -15.92
C LYS A 22 -1.13 5.79 -15.06
N LEU A 23 -1.50 5.31 -13.87
CA LEU A 23 -2.39 6.03 -12.98
C LEU A 23 -1.59 7.08 -12.19
N PRO A 24 -2.18 8.26 -11.90
CA PRO A 24 -1.59 9.23 -10.99
C PRO A 24 -1.79 8.78 -9.53
N LEU A 25 -1.34 7.57 -9.20
CA LEU A 25 -1.53 6.88 -7.91
C LEU A 25 -0.23 6.15 -7.56
N GLY A 26 0.32 6.39 -6.36
CA GLY A 26 1.46 5.61 -5.87
C GLY A 26 1.06 4.17 -5.59
N VAL A 27 1.81 3.18 -6.09
CA VAL A 27 1.60 1.76 -5.77
C VAL A 27 2.94 1.07 -5.51
N LYS A 28 3.10 0.53 -4.29
CA LYS A 28 4.20 -0.37 -3.93
C LYS A 28 3.64 -1.76 -3.60
N ALA A 29 4.23 -2.79 -4.18
CA ALA A 29 3.85 -4.19 -3.98
C ALA A 29 5.07 -5.09 -4.14
N LEU A 30 4.99 -6.33 -3.63
CA LEU A 30 6.11 -7.29 -3.69
C LEU A 30 6.35 -7.85 -5.09
N ALA A 31 5.27 -8.07 -5.86
CA ALA A 31 5.35 -8.61 -7.21
C ALA A 31 4.07 -8.37 -8.02
N ALA A 32 4.14 -8.61 -9.33
CA ALA A 32 2.97 -8.76 -10.18
C ALA A 32 2.55 -10.24 -10.26
N HIS A 33 1.24 -10.51 -10.16
CA HIS A 33 0.67 -11.85 -10.27
C HIS A 33 -0.65 -11.82 -11.06
N PRO A 34 -0.81 -12.63 -12.13
CA PRO A 34 -1.97 -12.54 -13.03
C PRO A 34 -3.27 -13.10 -12.42
N ARG A 35 -3.18 -13.99 -11.42
CA ARG A 35 -4.36 -14.58 -10.79
C ARG A 35 -5.03 -13.58 -9.87
N LYS A 36 -6.34 -13.38 -10.05
CA LYS A 36 -7.15 -12.59 -9.11
C LYS A 36 -7.21 -13.27 -7.74
N SER A 37 -7.27 -12.47 -6.69
CA SER A 37 -7.61 -12.97 -5.35
C SER A 37 -9.04 -13.51 -5.32
N VAL A 38 -9.30 -14.41 -4.37
CA VAL A 38 -10.65 -14.91 -4.09
C VAL A 38 -11.26 -14.00 -3.02
N LYS A 39 -12.42 -13.40 -3.32
CA LYS A 39 -13.17 -12.64 -2.32
C LYS A 39 -13.78 -13.62 -1.32
N ARG A 40 -13.40 -13.52 -0.06
CA ARG A 40 -13.90 -14.36 1.04
C ARG A 40 -14.63 -13.55 2.12
N ASP A 41 -14.89 -12.27 1.84
CA ASP A 41 -15.43 -11.27 2.79
C ASP A 41 -14.71 -11.24 4.15
N SER A 42 -13.46 -11.69 4.14
CA SER A 42 -12.54 -11.69 5.26
C SER A 42 -11.62 -10.46 5.16
N GLY A 43 -11.43 -9.76 6.26
CA GLY A 43 -10.52 -8.64 6.36
C GLY A 43 -10.75 -7.85 7.63
N GLN A 44 -9.70 -7.26 8.16
CA GLN A 44 -9.76 -6.36 9.31
C GLN A 44 -9.23 -5.00 8.86
N ARG A 45 -9.70 -3.93 9.50
CA ARG A 45 -9.31 -2.55 9.21
C ARG A 45 -8.87 -1.87 10.49
N ASP A 46 -8.03 -0.85 10.34
CA ASP A 46 -7.61 0.02 11.44
C ASP A 46 -7.01 -0.74 12.63
N LEU A 47 -6.21 -1.77 12.33
CA LEU A 47 -5.42 -2.51 13.32
C LEU A 47 -3.93 -2.24 13.12
N PRO A 48 -3.11 -2.31 14.19
CA PRO A 48 -1.67 -2.39 14.07
C PRO A 48 -1.23 -3.51 13.14
N LEU A 49 -0.31 -3.21 12.22
CA LEU A 49 0.29 -4.17 11.30
C LEU A 49 1.80 -4.23 11.52
N ARG A 50 2.39 -5.42 11.37
CA ARG A 50 3.84 -5.63 11.33
C ARG A 50 4.23 -6.04 9.92
N VAL A 51 4.86 -5.17 9.16
CA VAL A 51 5.27 -5.42 7.76
C VAL A 51 6.77 -5.18 7.64
N ALA A 52 7.51 -6.13 7.05
CA ALA A 52 8.96 -6.04 6.89
C ALA A 52 9.72 -5.66 8.18
N GLY A 53 9.22 -6.08 9.35
CA GLY A 53 9.80 -5.74 10.65
C GLY A 53 9.46 -4.35 11.19
N CYS A 54 8.63 -3.57 10.50
CA CYS A 54 8.15 -2.25 10.91
C CYS A 54 6.72 -2.35 11.47
N ASP A 55 6.45 -1.67 12.59
CA ASP A 55 5.11 -1.50 13.12
C ASP A 55 4.42 -0.31 12.45
N ILE A 56 3.25 -0.56 11.88
CA ILE A 56 2.41 0.43 11.19
C ILE A 56 1.10 0.54 11.96
N LEU A 57 0.83 1.73 12.50
CA LEU A 57 -0.35 2.02 13.29
C LEU A 57 -1.32 2.90 12.49
N PRO A 58 -2.64 2.70 12.65
CA PRO A 58 -3.63 3.60 12.07
C PRO A 58 -3.38 5.06 12.49
N GLY A 59 -3.49 5.99 11.53
CA GLY A 59 -3.26 7.43 11.76
C GLY A 59 -1.81 7.89 11.61
N GLN A 60 -0.85 6.96 11.41
CA GLN A 60 0.52 7.33 11.06
C GLN A 60 0.64 7.83 9.61
N TRP A 61 1.72 8.57 9.37
CA TRP A 61 2.10 9.07 8.05
C TRP A 61 3.02 8.07 7.37
N LEU A 62 2.70 7.74 6.12
CA LEU A 62 3.52 6.88 5.27
C LEU A 62 4.06 7.71 4.10
N TYR A 63 5.36 7.62 3.87
CA TYR A 63 6.04 8.23 2.74
C TYR A 63 6.73 7.14 1.93
N ALA A 64 6.65 7.22 0.61
CA ALA A 64 7.24 6.24 -0.27
C ALA A 64 7.76 6.89 -1.57
N ASP A 65 8.92 6.45 -2.02
CA ASP A 65 9.57 6.85 -3.25
C ASP A 65 10.24 5.64 -3.93
N GLU A 66 11.16 5.87 -4.86
CA GLU A 66 11.87 4.80 -5.56
C GLU A 66 12.78 3.98 -4.63
N ASP A 67 13.36 4.60 -3.61
CA ASP A 67 14.32 4.00 -2.70
C ASP A 67 13.65 3.18 -1.59
N GLY A 68 12.50 3.62 -1.09
CA GLY A 68 11.88 2.91 0.02
C GLY A 68 10.54 3.43 0.52
N VAL A 69 10.20 2.96 1.71
CA VAL A 69 9.00 3.33 2.46
C VAL A 69 9.41 3.64 3.89
N ILE A 70 8.94 4.77 4.42
CA ILE A 70 9.11 5.15 5.83
C ILE A 70 7.76 5.46 6.46
N VAL A 71 7.70 5.30 7.78
CA VAL A 71 6.50 5.55 8.58
C VAL A 71 6.85 6.47 9.74
N SER A 72 5.97 7.42 10.04
CA SER A 72 6.15 8.40 11.11
C SER A 72 4.86 8.63 11.90
N GLY A 73 4.99 8.82 13.21
CA GLY A 73 3.87 9.20 14.08
C GLY A 73 3.39 10.64 13.90
N ARG A 74 4.09 11.45 13.11
CA ARG A 74 3.78 12.86 12.82
C ARG A 74 4.14 13.21 11.38
N PRO A 75 3.55 14.27 10.79
CA PRO A 75 3.98 14.74 9.48
C PRO A 75 5.44 15.20 9.53
N LEU A 76 6.20 14.88 8.48
CA LEU A 76 7.61 15.27 8.32
C LEU A 76 7.79 16.47 7.36
N GLY A 77 6.70 16.96 6.76
CA GLY A 77 6.63 18.11 5.86
C GLY A 77 5.19 18.53 5.62
#